data_AF-A0A7M1UUL4-F1
#
_entry.id   AF-A0A7M1UUL4-F1
#
_cell.length_a   1.000
_cell.length_b   1.000
_cell.length_c   1.000
_cell.angle_alpha   90.00
_cell.angle_beta   90.00
_cell.angle_gamma   90.00
#
_symmetry.space_group_name_H-M   'P 1'
#
loop_
_entity.id
_entity.type
_entity.pdbx_description
1 polymer ?
#
loop_
_entity_poly.entity_id
_entity_poly.type
_entity_poly.pdbx_seq_one_letter_code
_entity_poly.pdbx_strand_id
1 'polypeptide(L)'
;MGHRKLHAPRRGSLGVRPRKRAEELTPRVKTWPVKTWAELVLEKYGKEAEKHGVVSKPVLLGFAAYKAGMTHGLMVEDRPHTPFTGKEVFTPVTILDAPPMVILGLRAYGFGEQGGLVSLGEAWRSPVEAVGRAYEEYYSKNPLLTDSVDSVVRKYLQGLRKLNHGLVKPDPTGKYGFKFVETNWEEAFKKVFTGNVVEVRALASTIPVLSGFGKKKPEIVEIKIGGGKVEEVVKYGESILGGLVTAKDVFTEGQFIDVIGVTKGKGFQGVVKRFGVKVLPRWHKHRKGARKIGSRSPAFGTMSEPPQAGQTGFHRRTDYNKRVLRIGLNGLEVTPSGGFLHYGLVYGPYLMLKGTVFGPAKRLLILRHPVRPPAWLPIEPPRITYLNLESKQGV
;
A
#
# COMPACT_ATOMS: atom_id res chain seq x y z
N MET A 1 5.28 49.44 8.61
CA MET A 1 4.63 48.36 7.83
C MET A 1 3.34 48.00 8.53
N GLY A 2 2.19 48.21 7.90
CA GLY A 2 0.88 47.95 8.49
C GLY A 2 0.34 46.55 8.19
N HIS A 3 -0.91 46.32 8.59
CA HIS A 3 -1.66 45.11 8.24
C HIS A 3 -1.66 44.84 6.73
N ARG A 4 -1.75 43.57 6.35
CA ARG A 4 -1.71 43.15 4.95
C ARG A 4 -2.91 43.73 4.18
N LYS A 5 -2.66 44.46 3.09
CA LYS A 5 -3.70 45.14 2.29
C LYS A 5 -4.79 44.21 1.74
N LEU A 6 -4.42 43.01 1.29
CA LEU A 6 -5.34 42.01 0.74
C LEU A 6 -5.12 40.65 1.40
N HIS A 7 -6.17 40.08 1.98
CA HIS A 7 -6.13 38.73 2.52
C HIS A 7 -5.92 37.69 1.41
N ALA A 8 -5.15 36.65 1.69
CA ALA A 8 -5.04 35.49 0.81
C ALA A 8 -4.72 34.25 1.65
N PRO A 9 -5.10 33.05 1.18
CA PRO A 9 -4.81 31.82 1.89
C PRO A 9 -3.30 31.61 2.05
N ARG A 10 -2.95 30.86 3.09
CA ARG A 10 -1.58 30.43 3.35
C ARG A 10 -1.01 29.60 2.20
N ARG A 11 0.30 29.73 1.95
CA ARG A 11 1.00 28.93 0.94
C ARG A 11 1.48 27.62 1.55
N GLY A 12 0.61 26.61 1.49
CA GLY A 12 0.87 25.25 1.99
C GLY A 12 0.32 24.98 3.40
N SER A 13 -0.03 23.73 3.64
CA SER A 13 -0.54 23.24 4.94
C SER A 13 0.60 23.02 5.94
N LEU A 14 0.37 23.36 7.22
CA LEU A 14 1.30 23.04 8.31
C LEU A 14 1.24 21.57 8.73
N GLY A 15 0.09 20.90 8.57
CA GLY A 15 -0.07 19.50 8.99
C GLY A 15 0.79 18.50 8.21
N VAL A 16 1.43 18.95 7.12
CA VAL A 16 2.37 18.15 6.32
C VAL A 16 3.84 18.53 6.55
N ARG A 17 4.11 19.34 7.59
CA ARG A 17 5.45 19.68 8.08
C ARG A 17 5.87 18.76 9.25
N PRO A 18 7.18 18.61 9.50
CA PRO A 18 8.30 19.07 8.67
C PRO A 18 8.31 18.37 7.31
N ARG A 19 8.61 19.13 6.24
CA ARG A 19 8.72 18.58 4.87
C ARG A 19 10.11 17.98 4.65
N LYS A 20 10.44 16.97 5.46
CA LYS A 20 11.69 16.18 5.39
C LYS A 20 11.51 14.90 4.58
N ARG A 21 12.62 14.26 4.21
CA ARG A 21 12.60 12.92 3.61
C ARG A 21 11.97 11.91 4.59
N ALA A 22 11.24 10.94 4.06
CA ALA A 22 10.88 9.75 4.81
C ALA A 22 12.18 9.02 5.20
N GLU A 23 12.23 8.54 6.44
CA GLU A 23 13.38 7.79 6.97
C GLU A 23 13.50 6.44 6.28
N GLU A 24 12.36 5.78 6.05
CA GLU A 24 12.28 4.47 5.40
C GLU A 24 11.44 4.50 4.12
N LEU A 25 11.77 3.60 3.19
CA LEU A 25 10.98 3.37 1.98
C LEU A 25 9.74 2.53 2.26
N THR A 26 9.86 1.53 3.13
CA THR A 26 8.74 0.72 3.61
C THR A 26 7.92 1.58 4.56
N PRO A 27 6.67 1.94 4.21
CA PRO A 27 5.92 2.89 5.02
C PRO A 27 5.35 2.20 6.26
N ARG A 28 5.54 2.79 7.46
CA ARG A 28 4.81 2.34 8.64
C ARG A 28 3.35 2.80 8.61
N VAL A 29 2.42 1.87 8.84
CA VAL A 29 1.00 2.16 9.09
C VAL A 29 0.84 2.57 10.56
N LYS A 30 0.40 3.81 10.80
CA LYS A 30 0.27 4.35 12.17
C LYS A 30 -1.08 4.09 12.82
N THR A 31 -2.11 3.86 12.01
CA THR A 31 -3.49 3.77 12.45
C THR A 31 -4.16 2.71 11.60
N TRP A 32 -4.91 1.82 12.22
CA TRP A 32 -5.74 0.85 11.50
C TRP A 32 -7.20 1.25 11.66
N PRO A 33 -8.06 1.01 10.65
CA PRO A 33 -9.49 1.25 10.81
C PRO A 33 -10.05 0.34 11.90
N VAL A 34 -11.07 0.83 12.59
CA VAL A 34 -11.75 0.08 13.66
C VAL A 34 -12.66 -1.00 13.07
N LYS A 35 -13.39 -0.64 12.00
CA LYS A 35 -14.32 -1.51 11.29
C LYS A 35 -13.74 -1.98 9.95
N THR A 36 -14.07 -3.21 9.56
CA THR A 36 -13.76 -3.72 8.21
C THR A 36 -14.68 -3.08 7.16
N TRP A 37 -14.40 -3.33 5.88
CA TRP A 37 -15.28 -2.83 4.81
C TRP A 37 -16.65 -3.52 4.85
N ALA A 38 -16.66 -4.84 5.07
CA ALA A 38 -17.90 -5.60 5.19
C ALA A 38 -18.77 -5.08 6.35
N GLU A 39 -18.18 -4.81 7.51
CA GLU A 39 -18.91 -4.23 8.66
C GLU A 39 -19.49 -2.85 8.34
N LEU A 40 -18.74 -1.98 7.64
CA LEU A 40 -19.24 -0.66 7.24
C LEU A 40 -20.41 -0.75 6.25
N VAL A 41 -20.36 -1.69 5.31
CA VAL A 41 -21.41 -1.90 4.32
C VAL A 41 -22.66 -2.52 4.97
N LEU A 42 -22.48 -3.51 5.85
CA LEU A 42 -23.58 -4.14 6.61
C LEU A 42 -24.26 -3.15 7.55
N GLU A 43 -23.51 -2.32 8.27
CA GLU A 43 -24.07 -1.27 9.15
C GLU A 43 -24.92 -0.28 8.36
N LYS A 44 -24.55 0.01 7.11
CA LYS A 44 -25.24 1.00 6.28
C LYS A 44 -26.45 0.44 5.54
N TYR A 45 -26.36 -0.77 4.99
CA TYR A 45 -27.36 -1.33 4.07
C TYR A 45 -28.08 -2.57 4.63
N GLY A 46 -27.63 -3.13 5.76
CA GLY A 46 -28.26 -4.26 6.43
C GLY A 46 -28.51 -5.45 5.51
N LYS A 47 -29.78 -5.88 5.43
CA LYS A 47 -30.22 -7.05 4.64
C LYS A 47 -29.92 -6.94 3.14
N GLU A 48 -29.84 -5.73 2.59
CA GLU A 48 -29.50 -5.55 1.17
C GLU A 48 -28.06 -6.02 0.93
N ALA A 49 -27.12 -5.63 1.78
CA ALA A 49 -25.73 -6.08 1.68
C ALA A 49 -25.59 -7.60 1.85
N GLU A 50 -26.37 -8.23 2.73
CA GLU A 50 -26.39 -9.68 2.91
C GLU A 50 -26.86 -10.41 1.65
N LYS A 51 -27.87 -9.89 0.95
CA LYS A 51 -28.33 -10.44 -0.34
C LYS A 51 -27.24 -10.41 -1.42
N HIS A 52 -26.36 -9.42 -1.36
CA HIS A 52 -25.19 -9.31 -2.23
C HIS A 52 -23.97 -10.10 -1.71
N GLY A 53 -24.15 -10.96 -0.70
CA GLY A 53 -23.11 -11.87 -0.20
C GLY A 53 -22.06 -11.19 0.70
N VAL A 54 -22.33 -9.99 1.21
CA VAL A 54 -21.42 -9.32 2.14
C VAL A 54 -21.53 -10.00 3.51
N VAL A 55 -20.42 -10.58 3.98
CA VAL A 55 -20.33 -11.24 5.29
C VAL A 55 -19.21 -10.61 6.10
N SER A 56 -19.49 -10.29 7.37
CA SER A 56 -18.44 -9.89 8.31
C SER A 56 -17.65 -11.12 8.76
N LYS A 57 -16.35 -11.11 8.50
CA LYS A 57 -15.40 -12.13 8.94
C LYS A 57 -14.07 -11.48 9.29
N PRO A 58 -13.25 -12.11 10.14
CA PRO A 58 -11.87 -11.67 10.33
C PRO A 58 -11.10 -11.63 9.01
N VAL A 59 -10.43 -10.52 8.75
CA VAL A 59 -9.71 -10.22 7.52
C VAL A 59 -8.50 -9.34 7.82
N LEU A 60 -7.44 -9.46 7.03
CA LEU A 60 -6.31 -8.54 7.11
C LEU A 60 -6.74 -7.15 6.63
N LEU A 61 -6.48 -6.11 7.42
CA LEU A 61 -6.94 -4.75 7.09
C LEU A 61 -6.07 -4.04 6.04
N GLY A 62 -5.07 -4.72 5.48
CA GLY A 62 -4.18 -4.15 4.49
C GLY A 62 -3.43 -5.18 3.67
N PHE A 63 -2.76 -4.68 2.63
CA PHE A 63 -2.04 -5.46 1.64
C PHE A 63 -0.87 -4.64 1.10
N ALA A 64 0.21 -5.30 0.66
CA ALA A 64 1.38 -4.64 0.10
C ALA A 64 1.47 -4.92 -1.40
N ALA A 65 1.57 -3.87 -2.22
CA ALA A 65 1.63 -3.98 -3.68
C ALA A 65 2.65 -3.00 -4.28
N TYR A 66 3.10 -3.26 -5.50
CA TYR A 66 4.04 -2.42 -6.22
C TYR A 66 3.35 -1.62 -7.31
N LYS A 67 3.65 -0.33 -7.42
CA LYS A 67 3.12 0.48 -8.52
C LYS A 67 3.76 0.05 -9.84
N ALA A 68 2.98 -0.55 -10.74
CA ALA A 68 3.44 -0.95 -12.07
C ALA A 68 3.42 0.26 -13.01
N GLY A 69 2.24 0.83 -13.22
CA GLY A 69 2.07 1.96 -14.14
C GLY A 69 0.64 2.49 -14.15
N MET A 70 0.30 3.20 -15.21
CA MET A 70 -1.01 3.79 -15.41
C MET A 70 -1.48 3.57 -16.83
N THR A 71 -2.80 3.43 -16.98
CA THR A 71 -3.49 3.49 -18.26
C THR A 71 -4.81 4.25 -18.06
N HIS A 72 -5.70 4.18 -19.02
CA HIS A 72 -7.07 4.68 -18.88
C HIS A 72 -8.05 3.61 -19.36
N GLY A 73 -9.28 3.71 -18.89
CA GLY A 73 -10.39 2.90 -19.35
C GLY A 73 -11.69 3.69 -19.38
N LEU A 74 -12.74 3.09 -19.92
CA LEU A 74 -14.11 3.57 -19.80
C LEU A 74 -14.80 2.75 -18.72
N MET A 75 -15.45 3.44 -17.79
CA MET A 75 -16.18 2.84 -16.68
C MET A 75 -17.59 3.44 -16.67
N VAL A 76 -18.61 2.62 -16.45
CA VAL A 76 -19.96 3.13 -16.21
C VAL A 76 -20.00 3.78 -14.82
N GLU A 77 -20.39 5.04 -14.73
CA GLU A 77 -20.52 5.72 -13.44
C GLU A 77 -21.80 5.23 -12.73
N ASP A 78 -21.60 4.59 -11.58
CA ASP A 78 -22.63 3.92 -10.78
C ASP A 78 -22.98 4.70 -9.50
N ARG A 79 -22.28 5.80 -9.22
CA ARG A 79 -22.64 6.66 -8.10
C ARG A 79 -24.01 7.29 -8.33
N PRO A 80 -24.97 7.17 -7.39
CA PRO A 80 -26.30 7.74 -7.56
C PRO A 80 -26.25 9.27 -7.52
N HIS A 81 -27.22 9.91 -8.18
CA HIS A 81 -27.42 11.36 -8.21
C HIS A 81 -26.23 12.16 -8.78
N THR A 82 -25.46 11.58 -9.70
CA THR A 82 -24.45 12.32 -10.47
C THR A 82 -24.95 12.56 -11.90
N PRO A 83 -24.51 13.64 -12.58
CA PRO A 83 -24.91 13.90 -13.97
C PRO A 83 -24.53 12.78 -14.98
N PHE A 84 -23.60 11.91 -14.58
CA PHE A 84 -23.05 10.84 -15.41
C PHE A 84 -23.54 9.44 -15.01
N THR A 85 -24.44 9.32 -14.02
CA THR A 85 -24.96 8.02 -13.56
C THR A 85 -25.50 7.21 -14.75
N GLY A 86 -25.04 5.97 -14.91
CA GLY A 86 -25.39 5.07 -16.00
C GLY A 86 -24.65 5.31 -17.33
N LYS A 87 -23.83 6.37 -17.43
CA LYS A 87 -23.05 6.70 -18.64
C LYS A 87 -21.61 6.23 -18.51
N GLU A 88 -20.99 5.96 -19.64
CA GLU A 88 -19.55 5.67 -19.72
C GLU A 88 -18.73 6.95 -19.49
N VAL A 89 -17.75 6.86 -18.60
CA VAL A 89 -16.86 7.98 -18.24
C VAL A 89 -15.41 7.56 -18.40
N PHE A 90 -14.65 8.41 -19.09
CA PHE A 90 -13.19 8.29 -19.16
C PHE A 90 -12.58 8.32 -17.76
N THR A 91 -11.89 7.24 -17.40
CA THR A 91 -11.34 7.05 -16.07
C THR A 91 -9.87 6.72 -16.16
N PRO A 92 -8.96 7.59 -15.65
CA PRO A 92 -7.56 7.21 -15.50
C PRO A 92 -7.44 6.13 -14.44
N VAL A 93 -6.60 5.12 -14.67
CA VAL A 93 -6.42 3.99 -13.75
C VAL A 93 -4.95 3.76 -13.44
N THR A 94 -4.66 3.36 -12.20
CA THR A 94 -3.33 2.93 -11.78
C THR A 94 -3.33 1.41 -11.62
N ILE A 95 -2.39 0.73 -12.27
CA ILE A 95 -2.18 -0.71 -12.11
C ILE A 95 -1.10 -0.93 -11.05
N LEU A 96 -1.43 -1.75 -10.06
CA LEU A 96 -0.52 -2.24 -9.05
C LEU A 96 -0.27 -3.73 -9.28
N ASP A 97 1.00 -4.13 -9.34
CA ASP A 97 1.42 -5.53 -9.29
C ASP A 97 1.30 -5.99 -7.83
N ALA A 98 0.48 -7.00 -7.59
CA ALA A 98 0.02 -7.42 -6.28
C ALA A 98 0.32 -8.92 -6.07
N PRO A 99 1.61 -9.33 -6.05
CA PRO A 99 1.96 -10.72 -5.79
C PRO A 99 1.39 -11.15 -4.43
N PRO A 100 0.98 -12.42 -4.26
CA PRO A 100 0.54 -12.93 -2.96
C PRO A 100 1.57 -12.62 -1.86
N MET A 101 1.07 -12.35 -0.66
CA MET A 101 1.92 -12.17 0.53
C MET A 101 1.97 -13.46 1.33
N VAL A 102 3.12 -13.72 1.98
CA VAL A 102 3.27 -14.82 2.92
C VAL A 102 3.15 -14.29 4.34
N ILE A 103 2.41 -14.97 5.20
CA ILE A 103 2.32 -14.61 6.62
C ILE A 103 3.44 -15.33 7.37
N LEU A 104 4.53 -14.62 7.66
CA LEU A 104 5.70 -15.17 8.34
C LEU A 104 5.47 -15.39 9.84
N GLY A 105 4.62 -14.57 10.43
CA GLY A 105 4.37 -14.61 11.87
C GLY A 105 3.14 -13.84 12.28
N LEU A 106 2.71 -14.07 13.50
CA LEU A 106 1.68 -13.30 14.18
C LEU A 106 2.29 -12.64 15.42
N ARG A 107 1.91 -11.40 15.67
CA ARG A 107 2.28 -10.63 16.85
C ARG A 107 1.03 -10.27 17.62
N ALA A 108 1.03 -10.56 18.92
CA ALA A 108 -0.02 -10.13 19.84
C ALA A 108 0.38 -8.83 20.54
N TYR A 109 -0.61 -7.96 20.73
CA TYR A 109 -0.51 -6.73 21.49
C TYR A 109 -1.48 -6.76 22.66
N GLY A 110 -1.01 -6.27 23.81
CA GLY A 110 -1.81 -6.01 25.00
C GLY A 110 -1.59 -4.57 25.49
N PHE A 111 -2.37 -4.13 26.46
CA PHE A 111 -2.10 -2.88 27.15
C PHE A 111 -0.97 -3.08 28.16
N GLY A 112 0.05 -2.23 28.08
CA GLY A 112 1.05 -2.11 29.14
C GLY A 112 0.50 -1.33 30.33
N GLU A 113 1.28 -1.24 31.41
CA GLU A 113 0.91 -0.55 32.66
C GLU A 113 0.53 0.92 32.45
N GLN A 114 1.14 1.58 31.45
CA GLN A 114 0.88 2.99 31.10
C GLN A 114 -0.25 3.18 30.07
N GLY A 115 -1.01 2.12 29.75
CA GLY A 115 -2.15 2.17 28.82
C GLY A 115 -1.77 2.19 27.32
N GLY A 116 -0.50 2.15 26.98
CA GLY A 116 -0.02 2.01 25.60
C GLY A 116 -0.06 0.55 25.11
N LEU A 117 -0.18 0.34 23.79
CA LEU A 117 -0.07 -1.01 23.21
C LEU A 117 1.39 -1.47 23.22
N VAL A 118 1.65 -2.60 23.87
CA VAL A 118 2.96 -3.26 23.96
C VAL A 118 2.88 -4.65 23.31
N SER A 119 3.96 -5.07 22.65
CA SER A 119 4.06 -6.39 22.05
C SER A 119 4.22 -7.44 23.15
N LEU A 120 3.29 -8.40 23.22
CA LEU A 120 3.33 -9.51 24.18
C LEU A 120 4.27 -10.62 23.72
N GLY A 121 4.36 -10.82 22.40
CA GLY A 121 5.20 -11.85 21.80
C GLY A 121 4.83 -12.13 20.35
N GLU A 122 5.55 -13.07 19.75
CA GLU A 122 5.43 -13.43 18.34
C GLU A 122 5.49 -14.94 18.16
N ALA A 123 4.73 -15.45 17.19
CA ALA A 123 4.82 -16.81 16.69
C ALA A 123 5.22 -16.77 15.21
N TRP A 124 6.23 -17.53 14.81
CA TRP A 124 6.80 -17.52 13.45
C TRP A 124 6.72 -18.89 12.80
N ARG A 125 6.45 -18.95 11.49
CA ARG A 125 6.37 -20.19 10.70
C ARG A 125 7.09 -20.04 9.36
N SER A 126 7.66 -21.13 8.85
CA SER A 126 8.39 -21.11 7.58
C SER A 126 7.51 -20.69 6.40
N PRO A 127 8.02 -19.82 5.51
CA PRO A 127 7.33 -19.42 4.29
C PRO A 127 7.49 -20.37 3.10
N VAL A 128 8.30 -21.43 3.23
CA VAL A 128 8.79 -22.22 2.08
C VAL A 128 7.65 -22.81 1.25
N GLU A 129 6.71 -23.49 1.90
CA GLU A 129 5.56 -24.13 1.25
C GLU A 129 4.66 -23.10 0.56
N ALA A 130 4.36 -21.99 1.25
CA ALA A 130 3.56 -20.90 0.70
C ALA A 130 4.20 -20.29 -0.54
N VAL A 131 5.51 -20.02 -0.54
CA VAL A 131 6.18 -19.43 -1.72
C VAL A 131 6.13 -20.37 -2.92
N GLY A 132 6.33 -21.68 -2.69
CA GLY A 132 6.21 -22.67 -3.76
C GLY A 132 4.80 -22.72 -4.35
N ARG A 133 3.80 -22.82 -3.47
CA ARG A 133 2.37 -22.80 -3.83
C ARG A 133 1.99 -21.53 -4.61
N ALA A 134 2.51 -20.37 -4.23
CA ALA A 134 2.21 -19.12 -4.92
C ALA A 134 2.68 -19.15 -6.38
N TYR A 135 3.87 -19.71 -6.63
CA TYR A 135 4.38 -19.86 -7.99
C TYR A 135 3.54 -20.84 -8.81
N GLU A 136 3.23 -22.00 -8.23
CA GLU A 136 2.45 -23.04 -8.90
C GLU A 136 1.03 -22.57 -9.26
N GLU A 137 0.33 -21.91 -8.34
CA GLU A 137 -1.06 -21.48 -8.54
C GLU A 137 -1.18 -20.32 -9.54
N TYR A 138 -0.33 -19.30 -9.42
CA TYR A 138 -0.54 -18.02 -10.12
C TYR A 138 0.44 -17.76 -11.27
N TYR A 139 1.60 -18.42 -11.30
CA TYR A 139 2.70 -18.05 -12.20
C TYR A 139 3.18 -19.19 -13.10
N SER A 140 2.91 -20.46 -12.77
CA SER A 140 3.34 -21.64 -13.55
C SER A 140 2.90 -21.63 -15.00
N LYS A 141 1.72 -21.07 -15.28
CA LYS A 141 1.13 -20.97 -16.62
C LYS A 141 1.71 -19.82 -17.44
N ASN A 142 2.55 -18.98 -16.85
CA ASN A 142 3.10 -17.82 -17.54
C ASN A 142 4.30 -18.25 -18.40
N PRO A 143 4.21 -18.14 -19.74
CA PRO A 143 5.29 -18.60 -20.64
C PRO A 143 6.58 -17.79 -20.50
N LEU A 144 6.53 -16.63 -19.84
CA LEU A 144 7.68 -15.74 -19.64
C LEU A 144 8.46 -16.05 -18.36
N LEU A 145 7.93 -16.90 -17.47
CA LEU A 145 8.60 -17.33 -16.26
C LEU A 145 9.04 -18.78 -16.43
N THR A 146 10.34 -18.97 -16.59
CA THR A 146 10.97 -20.29 -16.80
C THR A 146 11.70 -20.81 -15.55
N ASP A 147 11.58 -20.11 -14.42
CA ASP A 147 12.20 -20.52 -13.17
C ASP A 147 11.55 -21.81 -12.64
N SER A 148 12.34 -22.69 -12.03
CA SER A 148 11.80 -23.79 -11.23
C SER A 148 11.28 -23.27 -9.89
N VAL A 149 10.30 -23.98 -9.29
CA VAL A 149 9.77 -23.67 -7.95
C VAL A 149 10.92 -23.52 -6.94
N ASP A 150 11.88 -24.45 -6.99
CA ASP A 150 13.03 -24.45 -6.09
C ASP A 150 13.94 -23.23 -6.28
N SER A 151 14.11 -22.77 -7.53
CA SER A 151 14.84 -21.53 -7.85
C SER A 151 14.15 -20.32 -7.22
N VAL A 152 12.82 -20.22 -7.32
CA VAL A 152 12.03 -19.13 -6.74
C VAL A 152 12.15 -19.10 -5.22
N VAL A 153 11.95 -20.25 -4.56
CA VAL A 153 12.05 -20.38 -3.10
C VAL A 153 13.46 -20.01 -2.64
N ARG A 154 14.51 -20.52 -3.31
CA ARG A 154 15.90 -20.17 -2.99
C ARG A 154 16.17 -18.67 -3.11
N LYS A 155 15.73 -18.03 -4.21
CA LYS A 155 15.88 -16.58 -4.42
C LYS A 155 15.17 -15.79 -3.33
N TYR A 156 13.98 -16.22 -2.92
CA TYR A 156 13.20 -15.59 -1.87
C TYR A 156 13.90 -15.69 -0.50
N LEU A 157 14.32 -16.90 -0.08
CA LEU A 157 15.04 -17.12 1.18
C LEU A 157 16.35 -16.32 1.24
N GLN A 158 17.10 -16.28 0.13
CA GLN A 158 18.29 -15.46 0.02
C GLN A 158 17.96 -13.96 0.21
N GLY A 159 16.86 -13.49 -0.38
CA GLY A 159 16.35 -12.13 -0.20
C GLY A 159 15.99 -11.84 1.25
N LEU A 160 15.28 -12.76 1.91
CA LEU A 160 14.86 -12.64 3.30
C LEU A 160 16.06 -12.59 4.26
N ARG A 161 17.10 -13.39 3.99
CA ARG A 161 18.40 -13.31 4.72
C ARG A 161 19.05 -11.93 4.61
N LYS A 162 19.01 -11.29 3.43
CA LYS A 162 19.53 -9.91 3.23
C LYS A 162 18.69 -8.85 3.94
N LEU A 163 17.46 -9.18 4.34
CA LEU A 163 16.63 -8.32 5.17
C LEU A 163 16.99 -8.52 6.64
N ASN A 164 17.00 -9.77 7.10
CA ASN A 164 17.34 -10.12 8.47
C ASN A 164 18.10 -11.46 8.50
N HIS A 165 19.37 -11.41 8.90
CA HIS A 165 20.24 -12.59 9.00
C HIS A 165 19.79 -13.59 10.06
N GLY A 166 19.00 -13.17 11.06
CA GLY A 166 18.48 -14.04 12.11
C GLY A 166 17.33 -14.95 11.65
N LEU A 167 16.56 -14.52 10.64
CA LEU A 167 15.40 -15.29 10.16
C LEU A 167 15.80 -16.45 9.24
N VAL A 168 16.91 -16.32 8.51
CA VAL A 168 17.34 -17.32 7.51
C VAL A 168 18.84 -17.56 7.62
N LYS A 169 19.23 -18.81 7.84
CA LYS A 169 20.63 -19.24 7.90
C LYS A 169 21.03 -19.99 6.62
N PRO A 170 22.30 -19.91 6.19
CA PRO A 170 22.82 -20.80 5.14
C PRO A 170 22.71 -22.26 5.59
N ASP A 171 22.30 -23.13 4.68
CA ASP A 171 22.20 -24.57 4.89
C ASP A 171 22.70 -25.28 3.62
N PRO A 172 24.02 -25.49 3.48
CA PRO A 172 24.61 -26.05 2.27
C PRO A 172 24.13 -27.46 1.92
N THR A 173 23.69 -28.23 2.92
CA THR A 173 23.15 -29.58 2.76
C THR A 173 21.66 -29.60 2.38
N GLY A 174 20.95 -28.50 2.63
CA GLY A 174 19.52 -28.39 2.38
C GLY A 174 19.18 -28.12 0.91
N LYS A 175 17.99 -28.56 0.49
CA LYS A 175 17.46 -28.45 -0.89
C LYS A 175 17.60 -27.04 -1.51
N TYR A 176 17.40 -25.99 -0.70
CA TYR A 176 17.43 -24.60 -1.17
C TYR A 176 18.76 -23.86 -0.90
N GLY A 177 19.71 -24.49 -0.21
CA GLY A 177 20.95 -23.84 0.26
C GLY A 177 20.76 -22.85 1.42
N PHE A 178 19.52 -22.61 1.83
CA PHE A 178 19.12 -21.71 2.92
C PHE A 178 17.98 -22.35 3.71
N LYS A 179 17.98 -22.15 5.03
CA LYS A 179 16.94 -22.65 5.94
C LYS A 179 16.36 -21.50 6.74
N PHE A 180 15.03 -21.43 6.79
CA PHE A 180 14.33 -20.52 7.69
C PHE A 180 14.47 -21.02 9.13
N VAL A 181 14.78 -20.11 10.05
CA VAL A 181 14.93 -20.43 11.46
C VAL A 181 13.53 -20.49 12.06
N GLU A 182 12.98 -21.70 12.12
CA GLU A 182 11.72 -21.95 12.80
C GLU A 182 11.92 -22.08 14.31
N THR A 183 11.02 -21.46 15.07
CA THR A 183 10.81 -21.76 16.49
C THR A 183 9.68 -22.79 16.60
N ASN A 184 9.50 -23.44 17.76
CA ASN A 184 8.32 -24.26 17.98
C ASN A 184 7.07 -23.36 18.00
N TRP A 185 6.46 -23.19 16.83
CA TRP A 185 5.46 -22.17 16.59
C TRP A 185 4.18 -22.44 17.38
N GLU A 186 3.83 -23.71 17.61
CA GLU A 186 2.65 -24.11 18.38
C GLU A 186 2.78 -23.69 19.85
N GLU A 187 3.95 -23.92 20.45
CA GLU A 187 4.24 -23.51 21.82
C GLU A 187 4.26 -21.98 21.95
N ALA A 188 4.94 -21.31 21.01
CA ALA A 188 4.98 -19.85 20.97
C ALA A 188 3.56 -19.26 20.81
N PHE A 189 2.74 -19.86 19.96
CA PHE A 189 1.37 -19.44 19.74
C PHE A 189 0.53 -19.61 21.01
N LYS A 190 0.54 -20.81 21.61
CA LYS A 190 -0.18 -21.06 22.87
C LYS A 190 0.25 -20.11 23.98
N LYS A 191 1.55 -19.84 24.12
CA LYS A 191 2.07 -18.94 25.16
C LYS A 191 1.64 -17.48 24.96
N VAL A 192 1.63 -17.00 23.72
CA VAL A 192 1.40 -15.58 23.41
C VAL A 192 -0.09 -15.24 23.32
N PHE A 193 -0.90 -16.15 22.77
CA PHE A 193 -2.29 -15.87 22.40
C PHE A 193 -3.34 -16.32 23.42
N THR A 194 -2.93 -16.95 24.53
CA THR A 194 -3.82 -17.30 25.66
C THR A 194 -3.95 -16.20 26.73
N GLY A 195 -3.11 -15.16 26.67
CA GLY A 195 -3.15 -14.05 27.62
C GLY A 195 -4.15 -12.95 27.26
N ASN A 196 -4.00 -11.79 27.90
CA ASN A 196 -4.82 -10.58 27.64
C ASN A 196 -4.44 -9.92 26.31
N VAL A 197 -4.80 -10.56 25.20
CA VAL A 197 -4.60 -10.04 23.85
C VAL A 197 -5.70 -9.04 23.51
N VAL A 198 -5.29 -7.85 23.08
CA VAL A 198 -6.19 -6.77 22.65
C VAL A 198 -6.20 -6.66 21.13
N GLU A 199 -5.04 -6.87 20.50
CA GLU A 199 -4.89 -6.74 19.05
C GLU A 199 -3.91 -7.76 18.50
N VAL A 200 -4.26 -8.37 17.36
CA VAL A 200 -3.39 -9.29 16.64
C VAL A 200 -2.96 -8.65 15.32
N ARG A 201 -1.68 -8.75 15.01
CA ARG A 201 -1.11 -8.31 13.74
C ARG A 201 -0.33 -9.42 13.07
N ALA A 202 -0.49 -9.55 11.76
CA ALA A 202 0.28 -10.45 10.94
C ALA A 202 1.56 -9.75 10.44
N LEU A 203 2.69 -10.45 10.52
CA LEU A 203 3.95 -10.08 9.90
C LEU A 203 3.96 -10.64 8.48
N ALA A 204 3.40 -9.87 7.56
CA ALA A 204 3.27 -10.25 6.16
C ALA A 204 4.54 -9.88 5.37
N SER A 205 5.00 -10.79 4.51
CA SER A 205 6.12 -10.55 3.62
C SER A 205 5.70 -10.56 2.17
N THR A 206 6.20 -9.59 1.40
CA THR A 206 6.01 -9.56 -0.06
C THR A 206 6.91 -10.58 -0.75
N ILE A 207 6.49 -11.09 -1.91
CA ILE A 207 7.30 -11.98 -2.75
C ILE A 207 7.74 -11.23 -4.03
N PRO A 208 8.72 -10.31 -3.96
CA PRO A 208 9.09 -9.47 -5.09
C PRO A 208 9.78 -10.24 -6.23
N VAL A 209 10.27 -11.45 -5.97
CA VAL A 209 10.87 -12.33 -6.99
C VAL A 209 9.85 -12.68 -8.09
N LEU A 210 8.57 -12.71 -7.74
CA LEU A 210 7.46 -12.96 -8.67
C LEU A 210 6.98 -11.71 -9.40
N SER A 211 7.49 -10.53 -9.03
CA SER A 211 7.17 -9.26 -9.70
C SER A 211 8.05 -9.03 -10.92
N GLY A 212 7.51 -8.33 -11.92
CA GLY A 212 8.15 -8.17 -13.24
C GLY A 212 9.38 -7.26 -13.32
N PHE A 213 9.93 -6.80 -12.20
CA PHE A 213 10.97 -5.77 -12.18
C PHE A 213 12.28 -6.17 -11.47
N GLY A 214 12.46 -7.47 -11.19
CA GLY A 214 13.75 -8.06 -10.81
C GLY A 214 14.20 -7.84 -9.36
N LYS A 215 13.31 -7.42 -8.47
CA LYS A 215 13.63 -7.23 -7.06
C LYS A 215 13.64 -8.56 -6.31
N LYS A 216 14.73 -8.85 -5.59
CA LYS A 216 14.86 -10.11 -4.81
C LYS A 216 14.63 -9.95 -3.31
N LYS A 217 14.94 -8.78 -2.74
CA LYS A 217 14.82 -8.53 -1.29
C LYS A 217 13.35 -8.22 -0.96
N PRO A 218 12.67 -9.05 -0.15
CA PRO A 218 11.30 -8.81 0.26
C PRO A 218 11.20 -7.68 1.28
N GLU A 219 9.98 -7.21 1.49
CA GLU A 219 9.62 -6.31 2.58
C GLU A 219 8.73 -7.05 3.57
N ILE A 220 8.97 -6.82 4.87
CA ILE A 220 8.09 -7.28 5.94
C ILE A 220 7.27 -6.09 6.40
N VAL A 221 5.96 -6.27 6.44
CA VAL A 221 4.99 -5.28 6.86
C VAL A 221 4.10 -5.91 7.93
N GLU A 222 3.91 -5.17 9.00
CA GLU A 222 2.96 -5.54 10.03
C GLU A 222 1.56 -5.07 9.62
N ILE A 223 0.59 -5.98 9.61
CA ILE A 223 -0.79 -5.73 9.16
C ILE A 223 -1.76 -6.18 10.26
N LYS A 224 -2.66 -5.29 10.71
CA LYS A 224 -3.68 -5.65 11.69
C LYS A 224 -4.71 -6.59 11.07
N ILE A 225 -5.09 -7.63 11.81
CA ILE A 225 -6.27 -8.45 11.51
C ILE A 225 -7.46 -7.77 12.21
N GLY A 226 -8.55 -7.54 11.48
CA GLY A 226 -9.76 -6.92 12.00
C GLY A 226 -11.01 -7.66 11.55
N GLY A 227 -12.14 -7.34 12.17
CA GLY A 227 -13.41 -8.02 11.96
C GLY A 227 -13.66 -9.09 13.01
N GLY A 228 -14.85 -9.07 13.62
CA GLY A 228 -15.25 -10.05 14.63
C GLY A 228 -14.61 -9.86 16.01
N LYS A 229 -14.78 -10.85 16.87
CA LYS A 229 -14.21 -10.86 18.24
C LYS A 229 -12.73 -11.25 18.23
N VAL A 230 -12.01 -10.91 19.29
CA VAL A 230 -10.57 -11.22 19.40
C VAL A 230 -10.28 -12.72 19.24
N GLU A 231 -11.12 -13.59 19.79
CA GLU A 231 -10.97 -15.04 19.66
C GLU A 231 -11.06 -15.53 18.20
N GLU A 232 -12.00 -14.98 17.43
CA GLU A 232 -12.17 -15.29 16.01
C GLU A 232 -10.97 -14.78 15.20
N VAL A 233 -10.48 -13.59 15.55
CA VAL A 233 -9.27 -13.00 14.97
C VAL A 233 -8.04 -13.87 15.22
N VAL A 234 -7.90 -14.42 16.44
CA VAL A 234 -6.79 -15.33 16.79
C VAL A 234 -6.88 -16.62 15.99
N LYS A 235 -8.05 -17.26 15.93
CA LYS A 235 -8.29 -18.48 15.14
C LYS A 235 -8.02 -18.27 13.65
N TYR A 236 -8.48 -17.14 13.11
CA TYR A 236 -8.19 -16.78 11.73
C TYR A 236 -6.69 -16.55 11.51
N GLY A 237 -6.01 -15.86 12.44
CA GLY A 237 -4.57 -15.69 12.43
C GLY A 237 -3.82 -17.02 12.34
N GLU A 238 -4.19 -17.99 13.17
CA GLU A 238 -3.61 -19.33 13.17
C GLU A 238 -3.77 -20.02 11.80
N SER A 239 -4.96 -19.91 11.20
CA SER A 239 -5.24 -20.54 9.90
C SER A 239 -4.39 -19.99 8.75
N ILE A 240 -4.03 -18.70 8.79
CA ILE A 240 -3.25 -18.04 7.74
C ILE A 240 -1.74 -18.10 7.99
N LEU A 241 -1.29 -18.48 9.19
CA LEU A 241 0.12 -18.49 9.58
C LEU A 241 0.91 -19.50 8.74
N GLY A 242 1.99 -19.04 8.10
CA GLY A 242 2.78 -19.81 7.14
C GLY A 242 2.09 -19.99 5.77
N GLY A 243 0.88 -19.46 5.61
CA GLY A 243 0.09 -19.53 4.39
C GLY A 243 0.24 -18.31 3.48
N LEU A 244 -0.57 -18.32 2.42
CA LEU A 244 -0.66 -17.25 1.42
C LEU A 244 -1.90 -16.40 1.63
N VAL A 245 -1.75 -15.11 1.35
CA VAL A 245 -2.86 -14.15 1.29
C VAL A 245 -2.77 -13.41 -0.04
N THR A 246 -3.86 -13.44 -0.80
CA THR A 246 -4.00 -12.69 -2.04
C THR A 246 -4.74 -11.38 -1.82
N ALA A 247 -4.68 -10.47 -2.79
CA ALA A 247 -5.45 -9.23 -2.74
C ALA A 247 -6.97 -9.46 -2.72
N LYS A 248 -7.44 -10.59 -3.28
CA LYS A 248 -8.86 -10.98 -3.32
C LYS A 248 -9.38 -11.40 -1.94
N ASP A 249 -8.51 -11.95 -1.09
CA ASP A 249 -8.87 -12.34 0.28
C ASP A 249 -9.03 -11.13 1.21
N VAL A 250 -8.35 -10.02 0.86
CA VAL A 250 -8.30 -8.79 1.65
C VAL A 250 -9.32 -7.75 1.17
N PHE A 251 -9.42 -7.56 -0.14
CA PHE A 251 -10.25 -6.52 -0.74
C PHE A 251 -11.33 -7.10 -1.64
N THR A 252 -12.43 -6.36 -1.74
CA THR A 252 -13.51 -6.61 -2.69
C THR A 252 -13.49 -5.60 -3.83
N GLU A 253 -13.95 -5.99 -5.02
CA GLU A 253 -14.10 -5.03 -6.12
C GLU A 253 -15.14 -3.97 -5.77
N GLY A 254 -14.88 -2.72 -6.13
CA GLY A 254 -15.71 -1.58 -5.74
C GLY A 254 -15.35 -0.96 -4.39
N GLN A 255 -14.69 -1.68 -3.49
CA GLN A 255 -14.28 -1.19 -2.18
C GLN A 255 -13.40 0.07 -2.26
N PHE A 256 -13.59 0.99 -1.32
CA PHE A 256 -12.66 2.09 -1.09
C PHE A 256 -11.48 1.65 -0.22
N ILE A 257 -10.28 2.07 -0.59
CA ILE A 257 -9.04 1.79 0.13
C ILE A 257 -8.21 3.06 0.32
N ASP A 258 -7.36 3.06 1.35
CA ASP A 258 -6.35 4.07 1.56
C ASP A 258 -4.99 3.56 1.05
N VAL A 259 -4.26 4.40 0.34
CA VAL A 259 -2.93 4.06 -0.17
C VAL A 259 -1.86 4.82 0.61
N ILE A 260 -0.90 4.09 1.17
CA ILE A 260 0.17 4.61 2.03
C ILE A 260 1.52 4.32 1.37
N GLY A 261 2.41 5.31 1.34
CA GLY A 261 3.75 5.12 0.79
C GLY A 261 4.54 6.41 0.67
N VAL A 262 5.63 6.34 -0.09
CA VAL A 262 6.59 7.43 -0.25
C VAL A 262 6.48 8.09 -1.62
N THR A 263 6.19 9.39 -1.62
CA THR A 263 6.09 10.21 -2.85
C THR A 263 7.38 10.21 -3.68
N LYS A 264 7.29 10.51 -4.99
CA LYS A 264 8.48 10.67 -5.85
C LYS A 264 9.39 11.79 -5.30
N GLY A 265 10.68 11.51 -5.17
CA GLY A 265 11.68 12.49 -4.75
C GLY A 265 11.91 13.53 -5.85
N LYS A 266 11.99 14.81 -5.49
CA LYS A 266 12.30 15.92 -6.41
C LYS A 266 13.54 16.72 -5.96
N GLY A 267 14.27 16.25 -4.94
CA GLY A 267 15.46 16.91 -4.40
C GLY A 267 15.18 18.26 -3.73
N PHE A 268 16.23 19.07 -3.61
CA PHE A 268 16.14 20.45 -3.13
C PHE A 268 15.40 21.32 -4.15
N GLN A 269 14.39 22.05 -3.70
CA GLN A 269 13.61 22.95 -4.56
C GLN A 269 13.48 24.32 -3.90
N GLY A 270 13.46 25.36 -4.74
CA GLY A 270 13.16 26.73 -4.31
C GLY A 270 11.72 26.89 -3.83
N VAL A 271 11.45 28.01 -3.13
CA VAL A 271 10.14 28.30 -2.50
C VAL A 271 8.96 28.28 -3.49
N VAL A 272 9.19 28.71 -4.74
CA VAL A 272 8.15 28.74 -5.78
C VAL A 272 7.66 27.33 -6.10
N LYS A 273 8.55 26.40 -6.44
CA LYS A 273 8.19 25.02 -6.78
C LYS A 273 7.80 24.19 -5.54
N ARG A 274 8.35 24.50 -4.37
CA ARG A 274 8.07 23.79 -3.12
C ARG A 274 6.70 24.17 -2.54
N PHE A 275 6.34 25.45 -2.52
CA PHE A 275 5.16 25.97 -1.82
C PHE A 275 4.15 26.72 -2.72
N GLY A 276 4.43 26.88 -4.02
CA GLY A 276 3.55 27.61 -4.94
C GLY A 276 3.45 29.11 -4.62
N VAL A 277 4.54 29.71 -4.13
CA VAL A 277 4.60 31.15 -3.84
C VAL A 277 4.61 31.93 -5.16
N LYS A 278 3.86 33.03 -5.23
CA LYS A 278 3.84 33.93 -6.39
C LYS A 278 5.24 34.51 -6.63
N VAL A 279 5.68 34.49 -7.87
CA VAL A 279 6.95 35.12 -8.27
C VAL A 279 6.81 36.64 -8.15
N LEU A 280 7.80 37.30 -7.53
CA LEU A 280 7.82 38.74 -7.37
C LEU A 280 8.11 39.44 -8.71
N PRO A 281 7.72 40.72 -8.88
CA PRO A 281 8.04 41.49 -10.08
C PRO A 281 9.55 41.52 -10.36
N ARG A 282 9.92 41.45 -11.64
CA ARG A 282 11.32 41.44 -12.08
C ARG A 282 11.78 42.86 -12.41
N TRP A 283 11.91 43.71 -11.38
CA TRP A 283 12.54 45.02 -11.53
C TRP A 283 14.07 44.85 -11.76
N HIS A 284 14.71 45.85 -12.39
CA HIS A 284 16.14 45.91 -12.70
C HIS A 284 17.07 45.33 -11.60
N LYS A 285 16.89 45.71 -10.32
CA LYS A 285 17.68 45.22 -9.17
C LYS A 285 17.19 43.90 -8.55
N HIS A 286 16.06 43.34 -9.00
CA HIS A 286 15.42 42.13 -8.45
C HIS A 286 15.38 40.95 -9.44
N ARG A 287 16.00 41.05 -10.61
CA ARG A 287 15.94 40.04 -11.67
C ARG A 287 16.36 38.63 -11.21
N LYS A 288 17.36 38.54 -10.32
CA LYS A 288 17.84 37.30 -9.66
C LYS A 288 17.09 36.97 -8.35
N GLY A 289 16.45 37.95 -7.72
CA GLY A 289 15.76 37.83 -6.43
C GLY A 289 14.26 37.56 -6.51
N ALA A 290 13.66 37.52 -7.71
CA ALA A 290 12.21 37.41 -7.89
C ALA A 290 11.58 36.12 -7.33
N ARG A 291 12.39 35.07 -7.12
CA ARG A 291 11.95 33.75 -6.66
C ARG A 291 12.09 33.55 -5.14
N LYS A 292 12.10 34.64 -4.36
CA LYS A 292 12.15 34.62 -2.89
C LYS A 292 10.80 35.01 -2.28
N ILE A 293 10.65 34.74 -0.99
CA ILE A 293 9.53 35.28 -0.19
C ILE A 293 9.83 36.74 0.20
N GLY A 294 8.78 37.55 0.33
CA GLY A 294 8.89 38.98 0.67
C GLY A 294 9.48 39.20 2.06
N SER A 295 8.63 39.20 3.09
CA SER A 295 9.09 39.22 4.49
C SER A 295 9.20 37.79 5.03
N ARG A 296 10.29 37.50 5.76
CA ARG A 296 10.53 36.18 6.37
C ARG A 296 10.09 36.10 7.82
N SER A 297 10.17 37.18 8.59
CA SER A 297 9.87 37.15 10.02
C SER A 297 9.76 38.54 10.63
N PRO A 298 9.18 38.65 11.84
CA PRO A 298 9.43 39.80 12.73
C PRO A 298 10.90 39.83 13.21
N ALA A 299 11.26 40.86 13.97
CA ALA A 299 12.65 41.14 14.40
C ALA A 299 13.27 40.07 15.32
N PHE A 300 12.46 39.24 16.00
CA PHE A 300 12.91 38.27 17.01
C PHE A 300 13.31 36.88 16.46
N GLY A 301 13.37 36.70 15.13
CA GLY A 301 13.88 35.47 14.51
C GLY A 301 12.92 34.79 13.54
N THR A 302 13.44 33.81 12.79
CA THR A 302 12.67 33.18 11.70
C THR A 302 11.64 32.19 12.25
N MET A 303 10.37 32.58 12.16
CA MET A 303 9.24 31.72 12.49
C MET A 303 9.20 30.46 11.62
N SER A 304 8.50 29.42 12.09
CA SER A 304 8.45 28.14 11.37
C SER A 304 7.61 28.24 10.10
N GLU A 305 6.51 29.01 10.13
CA GLU A 305 5.42 29.12 9.15
C GLU A 305 5.83 29.62 7.75
N PRO A 306 6.70 30.64 7.62
CA PRO A 306 7.18 31.15 6.35
C PRO A 306 7.71 30.04 5.42
N PRO A 307 7.35 30.05 4.12
CA PRO A 307 7.81 29.04 3.19
C PRO A 307 9.28 29.25 2.83
N GLN A 308 10.11 28.23 3.07
CA GLN A 308 11.55 28.24 2.80
C GLN A 308 11.93 27.24 1.71
N ALA A 309 13.05 27.44 1.03
CA ALA A 309 13.58 26.44 0.10
C ALA A 309 13.97 25.16 0.85
N GLY A 310 14.05 24.03 0.15
CA GLY A 310 14.44 22.76 0.76
C GLY A 310 13.91 21.53 0.04
N GLN A 311 14.04 20.39 0.70
CA GLN A 311 13.60 19.10 0.16
C GLN A 311 12.12 19.13 -0.28
N THR A 312 11.86 18.59 -1.47
CA THR A 312 10.52 18.35 -2.02
C THR A 312 10.37 16.92 -2.47
N GLY A 313 9.27 16.29 -2.07
CA GLY A 313 9.02 14.89 -2.38
C GLY A 313 9.86 13.95 -1.54
N PHE A 314 9.68 12.65 -1.74
CA PHE A 314 10.19 11.61 -0.84
C PHE A 314 9.60 11.73 0.58
N HIS A 315 8.38 12.23 0.69
CA HIS A 315 7.62 12.27 1.94
C HIS A 315 6.69 11.05 2.03
N ARG A 316 6.47 10.53 3.24
CA ARG A 316 5.42 9.54 3.52
C ARG A 316 4.04 10.23 3.48
N ARG A 317 3.10 9.67 2.73
CA ARG A 317 1.74 10.17 2.59
C ARG A 317 0.74 9.02 2.61
N THR A 318 -0.47 9.37 3.01
CA THR A 318 -1.67 8.54 2.88
C THR A 318 -2.60 9.27 1.94
N ASP A 319 -3.00 8.61 0.87
CA ASP A 319 -4.02 9.06 -0.07
C ASP A 319 -5.28 8.25 0.19
N TYR A 320 -6.35 8.92 0.58
CA TYR A 320 -7.55 8.28 1.12
C TYR A 320 -8.55 7.95 0.01
N ASN A 321 -9.39 6.94 0.24
CA ASN A 321 -10.59 6.66 -0.56
C ASN A 321 -10.33 6.47 -2.07
N LYS A 322 -9.32 5.68 -2.43
CA LYS A 322 -9.16 5.16 -3.80
C LYS A 322 -10.09 3.98 -4.00
N ARG A 323 -10.82 3.96 -5.10
CA ARG A 323 -11.73 2.86 -5.42
C ARG A 323 -10.97 1.74 -6.11
N VAL A 324 -11.14 0.51 -5.64
CA VAL A 324 -10.69 -0.69 -6.35
C VAL A 324 -11.65 -0.95 -7.49
N LEU A 325 -11.14 -0.97 -8.71
CA LEU A 325 -11.94 -1.19 -9.91
C LEU A 325 -11.98 -2.66 -10.32
N ARG A 326 -10.84 -3.34 -10.26
CA ARG A 326 -10.73 -4.75 -10.63
C ARG A 326 -9.60 -5.41 -9.85
N ILE A 327 -9.81 -6.67 -9.46
CA ILE A 327 -8.80 -7.55 -8.87
C ILE A 327 -8.64 -8.74 -9.83
N GLY A 328 -7.53 -8.81 -10.54
CA GLY A 328 -7.27 -9.90 -11.49
C GLY A 328 -6.14 -10.80 -11.02
N LEU A 329 -6.15 -12.04 -11.49
CA LEU A 329 -5.09 -13.03 -11.22
C LEU A 329 -4.02 -13.05 -12.32
N ASN A 330 -4.35 -12.64 -13.54
CA ASN A 330 -3.45 -12.63 -14.68
C ASN A 330 -3.10 -11.19 -15.12
N GLY A 331 -1.88 -10.76 -14.82
CA GLY A 331 -1.40 -9.42 -15.11
C GLY A 331 -1.19 -9.11 -16.60
N LEU A 332 -1.12 -10.13 -17.45
CA LEU A 332 -0.97 -9.93 -18.89
C LEU A 332 -2.21 -9.26 -19.51
N GLU A 333 -3.39 -9.43 -18.90
CA GLU A 333 -4.64 -8.78 -19.33
C GLU A 333 -4.62 -7.26 -19.24
N VAL A 334 -3.79 -6.69 -18.37
CA VAL A 334 -3.72 -5.23 -18.13
C VAL A 334 -2.41 -4.61 -18.57
N THR A 335 -1.46 -5.44 -19.01
CA THR A 335 -0.14 -4.99 -19.41
C THR A 335 -0.23 -4.40 -20.82
N PRO A 336 0.15 -3.13 -21.04
CA PRO A 336 0.15 -2.54 -22.36
C PRO A 336 1.15 -3.23 -23.31
N SER A 337 0.95 -3.10 -24.62
CA SER A 337 1.91 -3.55 -25.62
C SER A 337 3.30 -2.96 -25.34
N GLY A 338 4.32 -3.81 -25.27
CA GLY A 338 5.69 -3.43 -24.90
C GLY A 338 5.93 -3.21 -23.40
N GLY A 339 4.92 -3.42 -22.55
CA GLY A 339 5.01 -3.32 -21.09
C GLY A 339 4.93 -1.91 -20.52
N PHE A 340 4.83 -1.82 -19.19
CA PHE A 340 4.80 -0.55 -18.48
C PHE A 340 6.19 0.11 -18.45
N LEU A 341 6.24 1.40 -18.78
CA LEU A 341 7.48 2.18 -18.82
C LEU A 341 8.23 2.12 -17.46
N HIS A 342 9.50 1.73 -17.52
CA HIS A 342 10.38 1.53 -16.37
C HIS A 342 9.94 0.45 -15.36
N TYR A 343 8.89 -0.31 -15.63
CA TYR A 343 8.45 -1.44 -14.81
C TYR A 343 8.70 -2.76 -15.52
N GLY A 344 8.19 -2.90 -16.74
CA GLY A 344 8.13 -4.16 -17.49
C GLY A 344 6.70 -4.72 -17.51
N LEU A 345 6.60 -6.04 -17.52
CA LEU A 345 5.33 -6.76 -17.59
C LEU A 345 4.79 -7.04 -16.18
N VAL A 346 3.48 -7.17 -16.04
CA VAL A 346 2.87 -7.68 -14.80
C VAL A 346 2.53 -9.15 -15.05
N TYR A 347 3.15 -10.06 -14.31
CA TYR A 347 3.06 -11.49 -14.62
C TYR A 347 1.89 -12.22 -13.97
N GLY A 348 1.45 -11.76 -12.79
CA GLY A 348 0.47 -12.47 -11.96
C GLY A 348 -0.59 -11.52 -11.42
N PRO A 349 -1.04 -11.73 -10.16
CA PRO A 349 -2.16 -10.97 -9.64
C PRO A 349 -1.92 -9.46 -9.59
N TYR A 350 -2.96 -8.69 -9.87
CA TYR A 350 -2.89 -7.24 -9.95
C TYR A 350 -4.12 -6.57 -9.33
N LEU A 351 -3.95 -5.30 -8.96
CA LEU A 351 -5.02 -4.41 -8.50
C LEU A 351 -5.12 -3.20 -9.42
N MET A 352 -6.31 -2.93 -9.93
CA MET A 352 -6.61 -1.72 -10.69
C MET A 352 -7.32 -0.70 -9.79
N LEU A 353 -6.73 0.49 -9.62
CA LEU A 353 -7.29 1.56 -8.80
C LEU A 353 -7.79 2.72 -9.66
N LYS A 354 -8.93 3.32 -9.27
CA LYS A 354 -9.45 4.56 -9.88
C LYS A 354 -8.49 5.72 -9.59
N GLY A 355 -8.07 6.39 -10.65
CA GLY A 355 -7.24 7.59 -10.60
C GLY A 355 -5.75 7.33 -10.50
N THR A 356 -5.03 8.36 -10.05
CA THR A 356 -3.58 8.32 -9.83
C THR A 356 -3.25 7.89 -8.41
N VAL A 357 -2.11 7.21 -8.26
CA VAL A 357 -1.46 6.97 -6.96
C VAL A 357 -0.09 7.63 -6.95
N PHE A 358 0.35 8.13 -5.80
CA PHE A 358 1.66 8.79 -5.69
C PHE A 358 2.83 7.78 -5.79
N GLY A 359 4.02 8.32 -6.07
CA GLY A 359 5.23 7.51 -6.26
C GLY A 359 5.49 7.15 -7.74
N PRO A 360 6.75 6.87 -8.11
CA PRO A 360 7.12 6.31 -9.41
C PRO A 360 6.77 4.82 -9.49
N ALA A 361 6.95 4.24 -10.67
CA ALA A 361 6.91 2.79 -10.88
C ALA A 361 7.90 2.06 -9.94
N LYS A 362 7.65 0.77 -9.69
CA LYS A 362 8.41 -0.11 -8.77
C LYS A 362 8.30 0.25 -7.29
N ARG A 363 7.50 1.26 -6.93
CA ARG A 363 7.35 1.68 -5.53
C ARG A 363 6.45 0.72 -4.77
N LEU A 364 6.92 0.25 -3.61
CA LEU A 364 6.05 -0.37 -2.63
C LEU A 364 5.01 0.63 -2.10
N LEU A 365 3.77 0.19 -2.08
CA LEU A 365 2.62 0.87 -1.53
C LEU A 365 1.91 -0.10 -0.58
N ILE A 366 1.53 0.39 0.60
CA ILE A 366 0.66 -0.34 1.51
C ILE A 366 -0.76 0.16 1.28
N LEU A 367 -1.62 -0.75 0.89
CA LEU A 367 -3.05 -0.58 0.78
C LEU A 367 -3.68 -0.94 2.12
N ARG A 368 -4.66 -0.16 2.55
CA ARG A 368 -5.37 -0.37 3.80
C ARG A 368 -6.85 -0.15 3.59
N HIS A 369 -7.68 -0.81 4.39
CA HIS A 369 -9.08 -0.44 4.54
C HIS A 369 -9.23 1.06 4.89
N PRO A 370 -10.34 1.69 4.49
CA PRO A 370 -10.49 3.12 4.57
C PRO A 370 -10.70 3.54 6.03
N VAL A 371 -9.85 4.43 6.55
CA VAL A 371 -10.03 4.98 7.90
C VAL A 371 -11.11 6.07 7.91
N ARG A 372 -11.35 6.72 6.77
CA ARG A 372 -12.34 7.77 6.61
C ARG A 372 -13.22 7.47 5.39
N PRO A 373 -14.08 6.44 5.46
CA PRO A 373 -14.88 6.02 4.32
C PRO A 373 -15.78 7.17 3.84
N PRO A 374 -16.02 7.29 2.52
CA PRO A 374 -16.93 8.29 1.99
C PRO A 374 -18.38 7.94 2.37
N ALA A 375 -19.27 8.93 2.27
CA ALA A 375 -20.69 8.71 2.59
C ALA A 375 -21.36 7.66 1.70
N TRP A 376 -20.94 7.52 0.44
CA TRP A 376 -21.44 6.49 -0.48
C TRP A 376 -20.51 5.27 -0.46
N LEU A 377 -21.08 4.09 -0.21
CA LEU A 377 -20.35 2.82 -0.16
C LEU A 377 -20.96 1.91 -1.25
N PRO A 378 -20.23 1.57 -2.32
CA PRO A 378 -20.74 0.67 -3.35
C PRO A 378 -20.80 -0.77 -2.82
N ILE A 379 -21.88 -1.47 -3.14
CA ILE A 379 -22.06 -2.90 -2.87
C ILE A 379 -21.60 -3.72 -4.08
N GLU A 380 -21.95 -3.24 -5.28
CA GLU A 380 -21.65 -3.93 -6.53
C GLU A 380 -20.25 -3.58 -7.08
N PRO A 381 -19.62 -4.52 -7.81
CA PRO A 381 -18.37 -4.27 -8.51
C PRO A 381 -18.60 -3.26 -9.66
N PRO A 382 -17.65 -2.33 -9.89
CA PRO A 382 -17.79 -1.35 -10.95
C PRO A 382 -17.64 -2.00 -12.33
N ARG A 383 -18.48 -1.57 -13.28
CA ARG A 383 -18.45 -2.08 -14.66
C ARG A 383 -17.44 -1.29 -15.50
N ILE A 384 -16.36 -1.97 -15.90
CA ILE A 384 -15.37 -1.46 -16.86
C ILE A 384 -15.76 -1.96 -18.25
N THR A 385 -15.98 -1.06 -19.20
CA THR A 385 -16.38 -1.42 -20.57
C THR A 385 -15.19 -1.47 -21.53
N TYR A 386 -14.16 -0.66 -21.27
CA TYR A 386 -12.95 -0.63 -22.08
C TYR A 386 -11.71 -0.38 -21.22
N LEU A 387 -10.60 -1.01 -21.57
CA LEU A 387 -9.28 -0.75 -20.99
C LEU A 387 -8.26 -0.56 -22.11
N ASN A 388 -7.52 0.54 -22.10
CA ASN A 388 -6.51 0.80 -23.12
C ASN A 388 -5.23 -0.03 -22.83
N LEU A 389 -4.86 -0.89 -23.78
CA LEU A 389 -3.65 -1.71 -23.76
C LEU A 389 -2.59 -1.26 -24.77
N GLU A 390 -2.76 -0.10 -25.40
CA GLU A 390 -1.79 0.43 -26.35
C GLU A 390 -0.49 0.84 -25.67
N SER A 391 0.63 0.73 -26.40
CA SER A 391 1.95 1.11 -25.91
C SER A 391 1.97 2.52 -25.33
N LYS A 392 2.63 2.66 -24.18
CA LYS A 392 2.83 3.95 -23.48
C LYS A 392 4.19 4.57 -23.76
N GLN A 393 4.97 3.99 -24.68
CA GLN A 393 6.35 4.42 -24.96
C GLN A 393 6.43 5.61 -25.94
N GLY A 394 5.28 6.07 -26.45
CA GLY A 394 5.21 7.01 -27.57
C GLY A 394 5.33 6.24 -28.90
N VAL A 395 4.62 6.71 -29.92
CA VAL A 395 4.91 6.38 -31.32
C VAL A 395 5.85 7.45 -31.84
#